data_AF-A0A349MNV7-F1
#
_entry.id   AF-A0A349MNV7-F1
#
_cell.length_a   1.000
_cell.length_b   1.000
_cell.length_c   1.000
_cell.angle_alpha   90.00
_cell.angle_beta   90.00
_cell.angle_gamma   90.00
#
_symmetry.space_group_name_H-M   'P 1'
#
loop_
_entity.id
_entity.type
_entity.pdbx_description
1 polymer ?
#
loop_
_entity_poly.entity_id
_entity_poly.type
_entity_poly.pdbx_seq_one_letter_code
_entity_poly.pdbx_strand_id
1 'polypeptide(L)' 'QSYDYLVVALKAYRDGDRTNETMHAIASSLSDQDIDDLAAYYSGDQKD' A
#
# COMPACT_ATOMS: atom_id res chain seq x y z
N GLN A 1 1.60 -9.89 -6.30
CA GLN A 1 0.39 -9.32 -5.65
C GLN A 1 -0.28 -8.39 -6.65
N SER A 2 -1.61 -8.23 -6.65
CA SER A 2 -2.26 -7.25 -7.55
C SER A 2 -2.03 -5.81 -7.07
N TYR A 3 -1.90 -4.86 -8.01
CA TYR A 3 -1.86 -3.42 -7.73
C TYR A 3 -3.02 -3.01 -6.80
N ASP A 4 -4.25 -3.35 -7.18
CA ASP A 4 -5.45 -2.99 -6.41
C ASP A 4 -5.41 -3.53 -4.99
N TYR A 5 -4.90 -4.74 -4.81
CA TYR A 5 -4.77 -5.34 -3.47
C TYR A 5 -3.78 -4.55 -2.62
N LEU A 6 -2.65 -4.13 -3.20
CA LEU A 6 -1.63 -3.37 -2.48
C LEU A 6 -2.14 -1.97 -2.10
N VAL A 7 -2.85 -1.28 -3.00
CA VAL A 7 -3.49 0.01 -2.70
C VAL A 7 -4.47 -0.13 -1.54
N VAL A 8 -5.40 -1.08 -1.63
CA VAL A 8 -6.40 -1.31 -0.57
C VAL A 8 -5.74 -1.69 0.76
N ALA A 9 -4.73 -2.56 0.72
CA ALA A 9 -4.04 -2.99 1.93
C ALA A 9 -3.29 -1.84 2.61
N LEU A 10 -2.52 -1.05 1.85
CA LEU A 10 -1.73 0.06 2.39
C LEU A 10 -2.62 1.17 2.93
N LYS A 11 -3.73 1.51 2.25
CA LYS A 11 -4.72 2.46 2.76
C LYS A 11 -5.35 1.96 4.06
N ALA A 12 -5.76 0.69 4.11
CA ALA A 12 -6.34 0.11 5.31
C ALA A 12 -5.34 0.05 6.49
N TYR A 13 -4.04 -0.11 6.25
CA TYR A 13 -3.02 0.00 7.30
C TYR A 13 -2.80 1.45 7.74
N ARG A 14 -2.79 2.42 6.82
CA ARG A 14 -2.66 3.85 7.12
C ARG A 14 -3.83 4.34 7.97
N ASP A 15 -5.04 4.01 7.54
CA ASP A 15 -6.29 4.51 8.14
C ASP A 15 -6.67 3.76 9.42
N GLY A 16 -5.97 2.65 9.72
CA GLY A 16 -6.15 1.85 10.93
C GLY A 16 -7.21 0.76 10.84
N ASP A 17 -7.86 0.59 9.69
CA ASP A 17 -8.84 -0.46 9.42
C ASP A 17 -8.25 -1.87 9.52
N ARG A 18 -6.96 -2.02 9.18
CA ARG A 18 -6.18 -3.24 9.43
C ARG A 18 -5.27 -3.08 10.64
N THR A 19 -5.55 -3.85 11.68
CA THR A 19 -4.75 -3.86 12.90
C THR A 19 -3.46 -4.67 12.73
N ASN A 20 -2.39 -3.96 12.39
CA ASN A 20 -1.01 -4.41 12.53
C ASN A 20 -0.14 -3.17 12.82
N GLU A 21 0.38 -3.06 14.04
CA GLU A 21 1.09 -1.86 14.50
C GLU A 21 2.33 -1.55 13.66
N THR A 22 3.08 -2.57 13.24
CA THR A 22 4.25 -2.40 12.38
C THR A 22 3.87 -1.85 11.02
N MET A 23 2.85 -2.42 10.37
CA MET A 23 2.38 -1.95 9.06
C MET A 23 1.71 -0.59 9.14
N HIS A 24 1.00 -0.28 10.23
CA HIS A 24 0.44 1.05 10.47
C HIS A 24 1.55 2.09 10.61
N ALA A 25 2.59 1.82 11.41
CA ALA A 25 3.74 2.72 11.53
C ALA A 25 4.41 3.00 10.18
N ILE A 26 4.53 1.98 9.32
CA ILE A 26 5.05 2.12 7.96
C ILE A 26 4.12 2.95 7.07
N ALA A 27 2.80 2.70 7.12
CA ALA A 27 1.84 3.30 6.20
C ALA A 27 1.36 4.70 6.63
N SER A 28 1.48 5.04 7.93
CA SER A 28 0.93 6.27 8.53
C SER A 28 1.44 7.57 7.91
N SER A 29 2.65 7.57 7.33
CA SER A 29 3.26 8.73 6.68
C SER A 29 3.05 8.77 5.16
N LEU A 30 2.41 7.76 4.57
CA LEU A 30 2.27 7.65 3.12
C LEU A 30 1.11 8.49 2.60
N SER A 31 1.38 9.30 1.58
CA SER A 31 0.33 9.92 0.79
C SER A 31 -0.36 8.89 -0.11
N ASP A 32 -1.50 9.25 -0.72
CA ASP A 32 -2.14 8.39 -1.72
C ASP A 32 -1.21 8.11 -2.91
N GLN A 33 -0.41 9.10 -3.33
CA GLN A 33 0.55 8.93 -4.42
C GLN A 33 1.66 7.95 -4.05
N ASP A 34 2.20 8.02 -2.83
CA ASP A 34 3.22 7.07 -2.37
C ASP A 34 2.68 5.64 -2.34
N ILE A 35 1.42 5.47 -1.95
CA ILE A 35 0.73 4.17 -1.94
C ILE A 35 0.58 3.63 -3.36
N ASP A 36 0.16 4.47 -4.31
CA ASP A 36 -0.03 4.07 -5.70
C ASP A 36 1.34 3.72 -6.36
N ASP A 37 2.39 4.51 -6.09
CA ASP A 37 3.74 4.25 -6.60
C ASP A 37 4.33 2.95 -6.04
N LEU A 38 4.18 2.69 -4.74
CA LEU A 38 4.59 1.44 -4.10
C LEU A 38 3.78 0.26 -4.64
N ALA A 39 2.46 0.43 -4.81
CA ALA A 39 1.60 -0.60 -5.36
C ALA A 39 2.03 -0.97 -6.79
N ALA A 40 2.32 0.01 -7.64
CA ALA A 40 2.81 -0.22 -9.01
C ALA A 40 4.19 -0.91 -9.02
N TYR A 41 5.11 -0.47 -8.16
CA TYR A 41 6.43 -1.07 -8.03
C TYR A 41 6.36 -2.55 -7.61
N TYR A 42 5.55 -2.88 -6.60
CA TYR A 42 5.45 -4.24 -6.04
C TYR A 42 4.43 -5.15 -6.73
N SER A 43 3.45 -4.60 -7.46
CA SER A 43 2.57 -5.42 -8.29
C SER A 43 3.32 -6.08 -9.44
N GLY A 44 4.55 -5.61 -9.71
CA GLY A 44 5.26 -5.88 -10.92
C GLY A 44 4.47 -5.22 -12.04
N ASP A 45 4.84 -3.99 -12.36
CA ASP A 45 4.66 -3.47 -13.72
C ASP A 45 4.87 -4.66 -14.67
N GLN A 46 3.77 -5.15 -15.27
CA GLN A 46 3.84 -6.15 -16.32
C GLN A 46 4.55 -5.44 -17.46
N LYS A 47 5.88 -5.48 -17.40
CA LYS A 47 6.75 -5.20 -18.54
C LYS A 47 6.56 -6.34 -19.51
N ASP A 48 5.51 -6.21 -20.31
CA ASP A 48 5.57 -6.49 -21.74
C ASP A 48 5.53 -5.14 -22.48
#